data_AF-A0ABD5Z3F1-F1
#
_entry.id   AF-A0ABD5Z3F1-F1
#
_cell.length_a   1.000
_cell.length_b   1.000
_cell.length_c   1.000
_cell.angle_alpha   90.00
_cell.angle_beta   90.00
_cell.angle_gamma   90.00
#
_symmetry.space_group_name_H-M   'P 1'
#
loop_
_entity.id
_entity.type
_entity.pdbx_description
1 polymer ?
#
loop_
_entity_poly.entity_id
_entity_poly.type
_entity_poly.pdbx_seq_one_letter_code
_entity_poly.pdbx_strand_id
1 'polypeptide(L)'
;MWRTLLRTIPSHTANPSVTDSHVVAARKDLQASIDRAQQTWDRVSDKETASSNLPAFGDPGRNITSAQDYLTNAERATGWDAIVDIRLGMMHAGRAIGGARLALDKATGEQLADQAREIQQAIANTRQRITYTVGDPQVDLARLYWVERWLGRAKLNSYRNGTFVGQDTPITKYDPEDTINTWGTHLQARRQRADAARHYKELRATLDERSIPGRDLTAHVRDVDDQILADTRDRMLSPQESERSQETIRALPAGPHRTIRSIVLSYIQNTNLATPNGLYAGLPLYRTVRNAESLLKGRAFDALENDIPLDADADRVPAAILDRTKARGLTLLRERIRTAVDRPLLSLLIEEGHRLIQSGDTELGRDSVDNPRARAYTNYRLAVEYLDDVETITAQIDQPS
;
A
#
# COMPACT_ATOMS: atom_id res chain seq x y z
N MET A 1 -13.95 -15.03 -24.87
CA MET A 1 -13.31 -13.74 -24.52
C MET A 1 -14.37 -12.64 -24.55
N TRP A 2 -14.54 -11.88 -23.46
CA TRP A 2 -15.58 -10.85 -23.33
C TRP A 2 -15.24 -9.60 -24.17
N ARG A 3 -16.21 -9.01 -24.91
CA ARG A 3 -16.01 -7.74 -25.65
C ARG A 3 -15.49 -6.62 -24.75
N THR A 4 -15.92 -6.59 -23.49
CA THR A 4 -15.46 -5.66 -22.46
C THR A 4 -13.94 -5.68 -22.28
N LEU A 5 -13.31 -6.86 -22.33
CA LEU A 5 -11.86 -7.04 -22.16
C LEU A 5 -11.04 -6.55 -23.36
N LEU A 6 -11.66 -6.37 -24.54
CA LEU A 6 -10.95 -5.90 -25.73
C LEU A 6 -10.57 -4.41 -25.64
N ARG A 7 -11.13 -3.65 -24.69
CA ARG A 7 -10.77 -2.26 -24.48
C ARG A 7 -9.53 -2.15 -23.59
N THR A 8 -8.43 -1.72 -24.20
CA THR A 8 -7.16 -1.48 -23.52
C THR A 8 -7.29 -0.40 -22.44
N ILE A 9 -6.84 -0.74 -21.24
CA ILE A 9 -6.66 0.20 -20.14
C ILE A 9 -5.37 0.98 -20.41
N PRO A 10 -5.39 2.33 -20.45
CA PRO A 10 -4.16 3.10 -20.61
C PRO A 10 -3.21 2.82 -19.45
N SER A 11 -1.92 2.66 -19.72
CA SER A 11 -0.91 2.48 -18.68
C SER A 11 -0.80 3.74 -17.81
N HIS A 12 -0.81 3.57 -16.50
CA HIS A 12 -0.61 4.65 -15.54
C HIS A 12 0.19 4.18 -14.33
N THR A 13 1.14 4.99 -13.88
CA THR A 13 1.85 4.77 -12.61
C THR A 13 2.24 6.12 -12.01
N ALA A 14 2.07 6.27 -10.70
CA ALA A 14 2.47 7.46 -9.97
C ALA A 14 3.77 7.28 -9.20
N ASN A 15 4.44 6.15 -9.42
CA ASN A 15 5.72 5.85 -8.81
C ASN A 15 6.79 6.86 -9.28
N PRO A 16 7.59 7.48 -8.38
CA PRO A 16 8.61 8.45 -8.77
C PRO A 16 9.72 7.72 -9.51
N SER A 17 10.42 8.40 -10.41
CA SER A 17 11.56 7.79 -11.11
C SER A 17 12.57 7.21 -10.13
N VAL A 18 13.02 5.98 -10.41
CA VAL A 18 14.11 5.33 -9.66
C VAL A 18 15.39 5.46 -10.49
N THR A 19 16.43 6.04 -9.89
CA THR A 19 17.73 6.20 -10.54
C THR A 19 18.53 4.90 -10.51
N ASP A 20 19.43 4.71 -11.47
CA ASP A 20 20.33 3.54 -11.47
C ASP A 20 21.22 3.50 -10.22
N SER A 21 21.65 4.66 -9.73
CA SER A 21 22.42 4.77 -8.49
C SER A 21 21.62 4.29 -7.26
N HIS A 22 20.30 4.50 -7.23
CA HIS A 22 19.42 3.93 -6.20
C HIS A 22 19.41 2.42 -6.32
N VAL A 23 19.17 1.87 -7.51
CA VAL A 23 19.13 0.41 -7.72
C VAL A 23 20.45 -0.24 -7.30
N VAL A 24 21.60 0.32 -7.70
CA VAL A 24 22.93 -0.19 -7.33
C VAL A 24 23.14 -0.20 -5.82
N ALA A 25 22.81 0.90 -5.14
CA ALA A 25 22.91 0.96 -3.68
C ALA A 25 21.97 -0.05 -3.00
N ALA A 26 20.76 -0.25 -3.54
CA ALA A 26 19.79 -1.20 -3.04
C ALA A 26 20.24 -2.67 -3.21
N ARG A 27 20.84 -3.01 -4.36
CA ARG A 27 21.43 -4.34 -4.61
C ARG A 27 22.58 -4.62 -3.65
N LYS A 28 23.45 -3.63 -3.42
CA LYS A 28 24.56 -3.76 -2.45
C LYS A 28 24.06 -4.05 -1.04
N ASP A 29 23.02 -3.35 -0.58
CA ASP A 29 22.43 -3.61 0.73
C ASP A 29 21.83 -5.02 0.82
N LEU A 30 21.22 -5.52 -0.25
CA LEU A 30 20.68 -6.88 -0.30
C LEU A 30 21.79 -7.91 -0.25
N GLN A 31 22.84 -7.76 -1.05
CA GLN A 31 24.00 -8.65 -1.02
C GLN A 31 24.61 -8.72 0.40
N ALA A 32 24.82 -7.58 1.05
CA ALA A 32 25.33 -7.55 2.42
C ALA A 32 24.41 -8.27 3.43
N SER A 33 23.10 -8.24 3.18
CA SER A 33 22.12 -8.94 4.00
C SER A 33 22.13 -10.45 3.77
N ILE A 34 22.31 -10.88 2.51
CA ILE A 34 22.51 -12.29 2.13
C ILE A 34 23.79 -12.82 2.78
N ASP A 35 24.89 -12.09 2.68
CA ASP A 35 26.18 -12.48 3.28
C ASP A 35 26.04 -12.67 4.79
N ARG A 36 25.32 -11.76 5.46
CA ARG A 36 25.02 -11.87 6.89
C ARG A 36 24.15 -13.09 7.21
N ALA A 37 23.16 -13.39 6.38
CA ALA A 37 22.32 -14.58 6.55
C ALA A 37 23.16 -15.85 6.44
N GLN A 38 24.00 -15.94 5.41
CA GLN A 38 24.93 -17.05 5.18
C GLN A 38 25.89 -17.24 6.36
N GLN A 39 26.57 -16.18 6.80
CA GLN A 39 27.46 -16.21 7.95
C GLN A 39 26.75 -16.64 9.25
N THR A 40 25.48 -16.26 9.42
CA THR A 40 24.70 -16.68 10.60
C THR A 40 24.37 -18.16 10.52
N TRP A 41 23.97 -18.64 9.34
CA TRP A 41 23.61 -20.04 9.10
C TRP A 41 24.81 -20.98 9.19
N ASP A 42 25.99 -20.56 8.74
CA ASP A 42 27.22 -21.36 8.80
C ASP A 42 27.70 -21.66 10.22
N ARG A 43 27.16 -20.97 11.23
CA ARG A 43 27.43 -21.25 12.64
C ARG A 43 26.60 -22.39 13.21
N VAL A 44 25.57 -22.84 12.50
CA VAL A 44 24.75 -23.99 12.89
C VAL A 44 25.49 -25.27 12.52
N SER A 45 25.80 -26.09 13.53
CA SER A 45 26.61 -27.30 13.36
C SER A 45 25.86 -28.46 12.73
N ASP A 46 24.58 -28.63 13.07
CA ASP A 46 23.70 -29.64 12.47
C ASP A 46 22.55 -28.95 11.73
N LYS A 47 22.84 -28.57 10.48
CA LYS A 47 21.91 -27.84 9.62
C LYS A 47 20.71 -28.69 9.22
N GLU A 48 20.87 -30.00 9.05
CA GLU A 48 19.80 -30.91 8.62
C GLU A 48 18.75 -31.08 9.72
N THR A 49 19.20 -31.37 10.95
CA THR A 49 18.31 -31.44 12.11
C THR A 49 17.68 -30.07 12.41
N ALA A 50 18.45 -28.99 12.32
CA ALA A 50 17.91 -27.64 12.52
C ALA A 50 16.80 -27.30 11.50
N SER A 51 17.02 -27.57 10.22
CA SER A 51 16.04 -27.31 9.15
C SER A 51 14.75 -28.13 9.35
N SER A 52 14.84 -29.39 9.77
CA SER A 52 13.66 -30.24 9.99
C SER A 52 12.81 -29.82 11.20
N ASN A 53 13.41 -29.13 12.17
CA ASN A 53 12.72 -28.59 13.35
C ASN A 53 12.12 -27.20 13.13
N LEU A 54 12.40 -26.55 11.99
CA LEU A 54 11.85 -25.25 11.64
C LEU A 54 10.58 -25.41 10.79
N PRO A 55 9.65 -24.44 10.84
CA PRO A 55 8.54 -24.43 9.89
C PRO A 55 9.09 -24.35 8.44
N ALA A 56 8.37 -24.93 7.49
CA ALA A 56 8.87 -25.11 6.11
C ALA A 56 9.25 -23.80 5.37
N PHE A 57 8.66 -22.66 5.74
CA PHE A 57 9.02 -21.34 5.22
C PHE A 57 10.20 -20.69 5.96
N GLY A 58 10.59 -21.28 7.10
CA GLY A 58 11.63 -20.81 8.01
C GLY A 58 13.01 -21.41 7.78
N ASP A 59 13.14 -22.36 6.85
CA ASP A 59 14.41 -22.96 6.47
C ASP A 59 15.41 -21.87 5.99
N PRO A 60 16.56 -21.70 6.68
CA PRO A 60 17.51 -20.66 6.32
C PRO A 60 18.16 -20.85 4.95
N GLY A 61 18.49 -22.09 4.57
CA GLY A 61 19.10 -22.39 3.28
C GLY A 61 18.20 -22.01 2.11
N ARG A 62 16.93 -22.42 2.16
CA ARG A 62 15.91 -22.07 1.16
C ARG A 62 15.70 -20.56 1.06
N ASN A 63 15.67 -19.86 2.19
CA ASN A 63 15.52 -18.41 2.20
C ASN A 63 16.75 -17.67 1.68
N ILE A 64 17.96 -18.17 1.93
CA ILE A 64 19.19 -17.63 1.32
C ILE A 64 19.14 -17.78 -0.20
N THR A 65 18.81 -18.98 -0.70
CA THR A 65 18.64 -19.21 -2.15
C THR A 65 17.59 -18.28 -2.74
N SER A 66 16.42 -18.17 -2.10
CA SER A 66 15.36 -17.26 -2.56
C SER A 66 15.84 -15.80 -2.62
N ALA A 67 16.60 -15.35 -1.61
CA ALA A 67 17.15 -13.99 -1.60
C ALA A 67 18.16 -13.75 -2.74
N GLN A 68 18.99 -14.76 -3.06
CA GLN A 68 19.92 -14.72 -4.20
C GLN A 68 19.19 -14.71 -5.55
N ASP A 69 18.11 -15.48 -5.68
CA ASP A 69 17.26 -15.48 -6.88
C ASP A 69 16.64 -14.10 -7.11
N TYR A 70 16.11 -13.46 -6.06
CA TYR A 70 15.59 -12.09 -6.15
C TYR A 70 16.69 -11.06 -6.46
N LEU A 71 17.91 -11.24 -5.94
CA LEU A 71 19.02 -10.37 -6.33
C LEU A 71 19.35 -10.52 -7.82
N THR A 72 19.37 -11.75 -8.33
CA THR A 72 19.61 -12.05 -9.75
C THR A 72 18.51 -11.47 -10.64
N ASN A 73 17.25 -11.56 -10.23
CA ASN A 73 16.12 -10.93 -10.94
C ASN A 73 16.28 -9.41 -10.94
N ALA A 74 16.61 -8.84 -9.78
CA ALA A 74 16.84 -7.41 -9.65
C ALA A 74 17.97 -6.91 -10.54
N GLU A 75 19.02 -7.71 -10.80
CA GLU A 75 20.11 -7.38 -11.74
C GLU A 75 19.65 -7.26 -13.20
N ARG A 76 18.64 -8.04 -13.59
CA ARG A 76 18.05 -8.03 -14.94
C ARG A 76 16.93 -6.99 -15.08
N ALA A 77 16.34 -6.57 -13.96
CA ALA A 77 15.30 -5.55 -13.93
C ALA A 77 15.87 -4.13 -13.83
N THR A 78 15.03 -3.13 -14.11
CA THR A 78 15.36 -1.71 -13.97
C THR A 78 14.27 -0.98 -13.17
N GLY A 79 14.58 0.23 -12.70
CA GLY A 79 13.60 1.09 -12.03
C GLY A 79 12.90 0.42 -10.84
N TRP A 80 11.57 0.48 -10.81
CA TRP A 80 10.77 -0.08 -9.72
C TRP A 80 10.76 -1.59 -9.64
N ASP A 81 10.83 -2.29 -10.77
CA ASP A 81 10.80 -3.76 -10.78
C ASP A 81 12.02 -4.31 -10.03
N ALA A 82 13.20 -3.72 -10.25
CA ALA A 82 14.39 -4.05 -9.48
C ALA A 82 14.23 -3.75 -7.98
N ILE A 83 13.59 -2.62 -7.61
CA ILE A 83 13.35 -2.27 -6.21
C ILE A 83 12.35 -3.22 -5.53
N VAL A 84 11.35 -3.72 -6.27
CA VAL A 84 10.39 -4.71 -5.78
C VAL A 84 11.11 -6.02 -5.48
N ASP A 85 11.89 -6.53 -6.44
CA ASP A 85 12.69 -7.75 -6.26
C ASP A 85 13.65 -7.62 -5.07
N ILE A 86 14.35 -6.49 -4.96
CA ILE A 86 15.29 -6.25 -3.85
C ILE A 86 14.58 -6.31 -2.49
N ARG A 87 13.35 -5.78 -2.38
CA ARG A 87 12.60 -5.83 -1.11
C ARG A 87 12.11 -7.23 -0.77
N LEU A 88 11.73 -8.01 -1.78
CA LEU A 88 11.38 -9.42 -1.58
C LEU A 88 12.62 -10.21 -1.15
N GLY A 89 13.78 -9.97 -1.78
CA GLY A 89 15.05 -10.54 -1.38
C GLY A 89 15.43 -10.19 0.07
N MET A 90 15.21 -8.93 0.48
CA MET A 90 15.44 -8.49 1.86
C MET A 90 14.55 -9.25 2.86
N MET A 91 13.28 -9.48 2.52
CA MET A 91 12.40 -10.29 3.37
C MET A 91 12.98 -11.69 3.60
N HIS A 92 13.42 -12.34 2.53
CA HIS A 92 13.98 -13.69 2.60
C HIS A 92 15.33 -13.72 3.34
N ALA A 93 16.24 -12.78 3.07
CA ALA A 93 17.49 -12.69 3.81
C ALA A 93 17.25 -12.50 5.33
N GLY A 94 16.27 -11.67 5.71
CA GLY A 94 15.89 -11.50 7.11
C GLY A 94 15.26 -12.77 7.70
N ARG A 95 14.37 -13.47 6.98
CA ARG A 95 13.83 -14.77 7.41
C ARG A 95 14.93 -15.80 7.64
N ALA A 96 15.92 -15.87 6.75
CA ALA A 96 17.07 -16.76 6.92
C ALA A 96 17.87 -16.44 8.19
N ILE A 97 18.11 -15.15 8.48
CA ILE A 97 18.75 -14.73 9.74
C ILE A 97 17.92 -15.17 10.94
N GLY A 98 16.59 -15.01 10.90
CA GLY A 98 15.69 -15.40 11.96
C GLY A 98 15.69 -16.91 12.22
N GLY A 99 15.56 -17.71 11.16
CA GLY A 99 15.60 -19.17 11.24
C GLY A 99 16.95 -19.68 11.75
N ALA A 100 18.06 -19.12 11.25
CA ALA A 100 19.40 -19.48 11.72
C ALA A 100 19.62 -19.10 13.18
N ARG A 101 19.05 -17.98 13.66
CA ARG A 101 19.11 -17.62 15.08
C ARG A 101 18.27 -18.51 15.97
N LEU A 102 17.09 -18.94 15.51
CA LEU A 102 16.28 -19.94 16.22
C LEU A 102 17.02 -21.27 16.34
N ALA A 103 17.63 -21.75 15.25
CA ALA A 103 18.45 -22.95 15.25
C ALA A 103 19.68 -22.89 16.18
N LEU A 104 20.12 -21.68 16.55
CA LEU A 104 21.21 -21.46 17.51
C LEU A 104 20.72 -21.20 18.94
N ASP A 105 19.42 -21.30 19.22
CA ASP A 105 18.77 -20.87 20.47
C ASP A 105 19.11 -19.42 20.86
N LYS A 106 19.27 -18.56 19.84
CA LYS A 106 19.70 -17.15 19.99
C LYS A 106 18.63 -16.13 19.66
N ALA A 107 17.47 -16.55 19.15
CA ALA A 107 16.36 -15.64 18.88
C ALA A 107 15.44 -15.57 20.10
N THR A 108 15.35 -14.39 20.73
CA THR A 108 14.38 -14.14 21.80
C THR A 108 13.43 -13.01 21.41
N GLY A 109 12.23 -12.99 21.99
CA GLY A 109 11.26 -11.93 21.73
C GLY A 109 11.74 -10.56 22.26
N GLU A 110 12.58 -10.54 23.30
CA GLU A 110 13.24 -9.31 23.78
C GLU A 110 14.14 -8.71 22.71
N GLN A 111 14.97 -9.51 22.04
CA GLN A 111 15.84 -9.00 20.97
C GLN A 111 15.05 -8.40 19.80
N LEU A 112 13.89 -8.99 19.48
CA LEU A 112 12.98 -8.46 18.46
C LEU A 112 12.34 -7.16 18.93
N ALA A 113 11.87 -7.10 20.17
CA ALA A 113 11.30 -5.89 20.75
C ALA A 113 12.34 -4.74 20.80
N ASP A 114 13.58 -5.04 21.15
CA ASP A 114 14.69 -4.07 21.16
C ASP A 114 14.96 -3.53 19.77
N GLN A 115 15.03 -4.41 18.77
CA GLN A 115 15.20 -3.98 17.37
C GLN A 115 14.02 -3.18 16.85
N ALA A 116 12.79 -3.56 17.21
CA ALA A 116 11.60 -2.78 16.90
C ALA A 116 11.72 -1.37 17.47
N ARG A 117 12.10 -1.22 18.74
CA ARG A 117 12.31 0.08 19.40
C ARG A 117 13.40 0.90 18.71
N GLU A 118 14.54 0.29 18.37
CA GLU A 118 15.61 0.95 17.63
C GLU A 118 15.13 1.46 16.25
N ILE A 119 14.41 0.63 15.51
CA ILE A 119 13.86 0.99 14.19
C ILE A 119 12.84 2.12 14.34
N GLN A 120 11.93 2.02 15.30
CA GLN A 120 10.92 3.05 15.58
C GLN A 120 11.56 4.38 15.99
N GLN A 121 12.58 4.36 16.85
CA GLN A 121 13.34 5.56 17.21
C GLN A 121 14.04 6.17 15.98
N ALA A 122 14.67 5.34 15.13
CA ALA A 122 15.31 5.81 13.91
C ALA A 122 14.31 6.41 12.91
N ILE A 123 13.10 5.86 12.81
CA ILE A 123 12.00 6.41 12.02
C ILE A 123 11.57 7.75 12.61
N ALA A 124 11.36 7.85 13.93
CA ALA A 124 10.98 9.08 14.61
C ALA A 124 12.02 10.19 14.40
N ASN A 125 13.31 9.87 14.51
CA ASN A 125 14.41 10.81 14.25
C ASN A 125 14.42 11.29 12.79
N THR A 126 14.12 10.40 11.84
CA THR A 126 14.02 10.77 10.41
C THR A 126 12.82 11.69 10.19
N ARG A 127 11.67 11.37 10.78
CA ARG A 127 10.44 12.18 10.74
C ARG A 127 10.65 13.59 11.29
N GLN A 128 11.34 13.73 12.43
CA GLN A 128 11.62 15.04 13.05
C GLN A 128 12.44 15.97 12.15
N ARG A 129 13.16 15.43 11.16
CA ARG A 129 13.94 16.22 10.19
C ARG A 129 13.12 16.65 8.97
N ILE A 130 11.93 16.10 8.79
CA ILE A 130 11.06 16.42 7.65
C ILE A 130 10.36 17.75 7.93
N THR A 131 10.59 18.71 7.03
CA THR A 131 9.89 19.99 6.98
C THR A 131 8.97 19.99 5.76
N TYR A 132 7.81 20.65 5.87
CA TYR A 132 6.88 20.83 4.75
C TYR A 132 7.18 22.07 3.92
N THR A 133 8.46 22.47 3.89
CA THR A 133 8.96 23.49 2.99
C THR A 133 8.92 22.96 1.56
N VAL A 134 8.15 23.63 0.69
CA VAL A 134 8.00 23.27 -0.73
C VAL A 134 8.22 24.48 -1.62
N GLY A 135 8.75 24.28 -2.83
CA GLY A 135 8.87 25.33 -3.84
C GLY A 135 7.61 25.44 -4.67
N ASP A 136 7.11 24.30 -5.16
CA ASP A 136 5.84 24.17 -5.86
C ASP A 136 4.98 23.11 -5.17
N PRO A 137 3.87 23.46 -4.50
CA PRO A 137 2.99 22.51 -3.83
C PRO A 137 2.47 21.39 -4.74
N GLN A 138 2.20 21.66 -6.03
CA GLN A 138 1.62 20.66 -6.94
C GLN A 138 2.60 19.53 -7.27
N VAL A 139 3.91 19.81 -7.19
CA VAL A 139 4.99 18.87 -7.49
C VAL A 139 5.62 18.31 -6.22
N ASP A 140 5.96 19.17 -5.27
CA ASP A 140 6.81 18.82 -4.14
C ASP A 140 6.04 18.10 -3.02
N LEU A 141 4.72 18.32 -2.89
CA LEU A 141 3.90 17.53 -1.97
C LEU A 141 3.87 16.05 -2.39
N ALA A 142 3.80 15.73 -3.68
CA ALA A 142 3.87 14.33 -4.11
C ALA A 142 5.21 13.68 -3.71
N ARG A 143 6.32 14.43 -3.80
CA ARG A 143 7.64 13.94 -3.36
C ARG A 143 7.68 13.73 -1.85
N LEU A 144 7.13 14.66 -1.05
CA LEU A 144 6.98 14.49 0.40
C LEU A 144 6.09 13.30 0.75
N TYR A 145 4.98 13.09 0.02
CA TYR A 145 4.12 11.92 0.19
C TYR A 145 4.92 10.64 0.06
N TRP A 146 5.81 10.56 -0.94
CA TRP A 146 6.66 9.38 -1.12
C TRP A 146 7.61 9.15 0.05
N VAL A 147 8.20 10.21 0.59
CA VAL A 147 9.02 10.13 1.81
C VAL A 147 8.20 9.56 2.96
N GLU A 148 7.01 10.11 3.21
CA GLU A 148 6.15 9.67 4.31
C GLU A 148 5.56 8.28 4.08
N ARG A 149 5.22 7.91 2.85
CA ARG A 149 4.79 6.55 2.48
C ARG A 149 5.87 5.53 2.83
N TRP A 150 7.13 5.83 2.54
CA TRP A 150 8.25 4.96 2.90
C TRP A 150 8.45 4.86 4.41
N LEU A 151 8.32 5.96 5.15
CA LEU A 151 8.34 5.93 6.62
C LEU A 151 7.14 5.16 7.20
N GLY A 152 5.95 5.31 6.63
CA GLY A 152 4.74 4.60 7.06
C GLY A 152 4.87 3.10 6.86
N ARG A 153 5.42 2.65 5.73
CA ARG A 153 5.75 1.25 5.49
C ARG A 153 6.86 0.75 6.42
N ALA A 154 7.90 1.56 6.63
CA ALA A 154 8.96 1.22 7.58
C ALA A 154 8.41 1.04 9.00
N LYS A 155 7.47 1.89 9.40
CA LYS A 155 6.80 1.80 10.70
C LYS A 155 5.94 0.54 10.79
N LEU A 156 5.13 0.22 9.78
CA LEU A 156 4.36 -1.04 9.73
C LEU A 156 5.28 -2.26 9.89
N ASN A 157 6.37 -2.31 9.13
CA ASN A 157 7.36 -3.40 9.14
C ASN A 157 8.27 -3.41 10.38
N SER A 158 8.18 -2.39 11.25
CA SER A 158 8.87 -2.38 12.54
C SER A 158 8.10 -3.14 13.63
N TYR A 159 6.86 -3.56 13.39
CA TYR A 159 6.07 -4.36 14.32
C TYR A 159 6.17 -5.86 14.00
N ARG A 160 5.71 -6.70 14.94
CA ARG A 160 5.68 -8.17 14.81
C ARG A 160 5.04 -8.56 13.48
N ASN A 161 5.79 -9.30 12.66
CA ASN A 161 5.33 -9.80 11.36
C ASN A 161 4.65 -8.71 10.50
N GLY A 162 5.16 -7.47 10.56
CA GLY A 162 4.60 -6.35 9.80
C GLY A 162 3.15 -6.02 10.15
N THR A 163 2.69 -6.37 11.34
CA THR A 163 1.31 -6.15 11.80
C THR A 163 1.28 -5.20 12.98
N PHE A 164 0.50 -4.13 12.87
CA PHE A 164 0.28 -3.17 13.95
C PHE A 164 -1.01 -3.50 14.71
N VAL A 165 -0.90 -3.93 15.97
CA VAL A 165 -2.04 -4.20 16.87
C VAL A 165 -2.13 -3.23 18.05
N GLY A 166 -1.36 -2.14 18.03
CA GLY A 166 -1.19 -1.22 19.16
C GLY A 166 0.29 -0.97 19.47
N GLN A 167 0.57 -0.33 20.62
CA GLN A 167 1.93 0.12 20.94
C GLN A 167 2.87 -1.01 21.40
N ASP A 168 2.36 -2.08 22.04
CA ASP A 168 3.20 -3.19 22.54
C ASP A 168 2.62 -4.56 22.20
N THR A 169 3.42 -5.41 21.54
CA THR A 169 3.12 -6.83 21.43
C THR A 169 3.81 -7.58 22.56
N PRO A 170 3.08 -8.37 23.39
CA PRO A 170 3.70 -9.16 24.44
C PRO A 170 4.74 -10.12 23.86
N ILE A 171 5.91 -10.21 24.51
CA ILE A 171 7.01 -11.12 24.15
C ILE A 171 6.52 -12.56 24.02
N THR A 172 5.56 -12.97 24.85
CA THR A 172 4.94 -14.30 24.86
C THR A 172 4.17 -14.65 23.59
N LYS A 173 3.93 -13.69 22.69
CA LYS A 173 3.25 -13.93 21.42
C LYS A 173 4.20 -14.24 20.26
N TYR A 174 5.52 -14.20 20.42
CA TYR A 174 6.45 -14.56 19.35
C TYR A 174 6.68 -16.07 19.33
N ASP A 175 5.90 -16.78 18.53
CA ASP A 175 6.21 -18.16 18.18
C ASP A 175 7.38 -18.22 17.16
N PRO A 176 7.90 -19.42 16.81
CA PRO A 176 8.97 -19.54 15.82
C PRO A 176 8.62 -18.90 14.47
N GLU A 177 7.37 -18.96 14.05
CA GLU A 177 6.91 -18.39 12.78
C GLU A 177 7.00 -16.87 12.78
N ASP A 178 6.43 -16.24 13.80
CA ASP A 178 6.46 -14.80 13.96
C ASP A 178 7.87 -14.29 14.19
N THR A 179 8.71 -15.05 14.87
CA THR A 179 10.13 -14.70 15.06
C THR A 179 10.82 -14.57 13.71
N ILE A 180 10.70 -15.60 12.86
CA ILE A 180 11.31 -15.63 11.52
C ILE A 180 10.77 -14.50 10.64
N ASN A 181 9.46 -14.33 10.61
CA ASN A 181 8.83 -13.27 9.82
C ASN A 181 9.17 -11.86 10.33
N THR A 182 9.32 -11.69 11.65
CA THR A 182 9.68 -10.39 12.24
C THR A 182 11.10 -9.98 11.86
N TRP A 183 12.06 -10.92 11.80
CA TRP A 183 13.39 -10.61 11.26
C TRP A 183 13.35 -10.14 9.79
N GLY A 184 12.54 -10.80 8.97
CA GLY A 184 12.28 -10.40 7.58
C GLY A 184 11.71 -8.98 7.46
N THR A 185 10.66 -8.69 8.23
CA THR A 185 10.00 -7.38 8.21
C THR A 185 10.89 -6.28 8.78
N HIS A 186 11.65 -6.52 9.85
CA HIS A 186 12.64 -5.55 10.36
C HIS A 186 13.71 -5.18 9.34
N LEU A 187 14.19 -6.12 8.53
CA LEU A 187 15.15 -5.82 7.47
C LEU A 187 14.51 -4.92 6.39
N GLN A 188 13.28 -5.23 5.98
CA GLN A 188 12.51 -4.37 5.08
C GLN A 188 12.29 -2.97 5.68
N ALA A 189 11.97 -2.87 6.97
CA ALA A 189 11.75 -1.60 7.65
C ALA A 189 13.00 -0.70 7.58
N ARG A 190 14.18 -1.27 7.86
CA ARG A 190 15.46 -0.53 7.75
C ARG A 190 15.70 -0.02 6.32
N ARG A 191 15.43 -0.85 5.31
CA ARG A 191 15.57 -0.46 3.90
C ARG A 191 14.60 0.64 3.51
N GLN A 192 13.33 0.51 3.89
CA GLN A 192 12.30 1.51 3.59
C GLN A 192 12.59 2.85 4.27
N ARG A 193 13.12 2.84 5.50
CA ARG A 193 13.61 4.06 6.15
C ARG A 193 14.76 4.71 5.38
N ALA A 194 15.69 3.91 4.84
CA ALA A 194 16.78 4.42 4.01
C ALA A 194 16.27 5.02 2.68
N ASP A 195 15.28 4.39 2.04
CA ASP A 195 14.60 4.93 0.86
C ASP A 195 13.94 6.28 1.18
N ALA A 196 13.23 6.38 2.32
CA ALA A 196 12.62 7.65 2.76
C ALA A 196 13.66 8.76 2.94
N ALA A 197 14.76 8.48 3.65
CA ALA A 197 15.81 9.45 3.91
C ALA A 197 16.48 9.93 2.60
N ARG A 198 16.64 9.03 1.63
CA ARG A 198 17.20 9.40 0.31
C ARG A 198 16.24 10.28 -0.47
N HIS A 199 14.97 9.89 -0.60
CA HIS A 199 13.96 10.70 -1.30
C HIS A 199 13.80 12.08 -0.65
N TYR A 200 13.92 12.17 0.68
CA TYR A 200 13.91 13.47 1.35
C TYR A 200 15.15 14.30 1.01
N LYS A 201 16.34 13.69 0.96
CA LYS A 201 17.56 14.38 0.51
C LYS A 201 17.45 14.87 -0.94
N GLU A 202 16.90 14.06 -1.84
CA GLU A 202 16.65 14.44 -3.24
C GLU A 202 15.70 15.65 -3.33
N LEU A 203 14.59 15.60 -2.60
CA LEU A 203 13.67 16.74 -2.50
C LEU A 203 14.39 18.01 -2.00
N ARG A 204 15.14 17.90 -0.89
CA ARG A 204 15.86 19.05 -0.33
C ARG A 204 16.85 19.67 -1.32
N ALA A 205 17.60 18.86 -2.06
CA ALA A 205 18.51 19.36 -3.10
C ALA A 205 17.76 20.18 -4.16
N THR A 206 16.58 19.73 -4.59
CA THR A 206 15.79 20.47 -5.59
C THR A 206 15.19 21.79 -5.07
N LEU A 207 14.95 21.90 -3.76
CA LEU A 207 14.47 23.15 -3.15
C LEU A 207 15.57 24.21 -3.14
N ASP A 208 16.80 23.80 -2.86
CA ASP A 208 17.96 24.70 -2.82
C ASP A 208 18.30 25.22 -4.24
N GLU A 209 18.15 24.38 -5.27
CA GLU A 209 18.33 24.73 -6.69
C GLU A 209 17.24 25.68 -7.23
N ARG A 210 16.05 25.68 -6.64
CA ARG A 210 14.91 26.52 -7.06
C ARG A 210 14.81 27.85 -6.31
N SER A 211 15.76 28.14 -5.40
CA SER A 211 16.14 29.41 -4.75
C SER A 211 15.07 30.47 -4.38
N ILE A 212 13.78 30.17 -4.44
CA ILE A 212 12.70 30.99 -3.87
C ILE A 212 12.39 30.39 -2.50
N PRO A 213 12.36 31.18 -1.41
CA PRO A 213 12.03 30.67 -0.08
C PRO A 213 10.72 29.88 -0.12
N GLY A 214 10.81 28.56 0.10
CA GLY A 214 9.68 27.65 -0.01
C GLY A 214 8.63 27.91 1.06
N ARG A 215 7.35 27.86 0.68
CA ARG A 215 6.20 27.96 1.60
C ARG A 215 6.24 26.73 2.52
N ASP A 216 6.19 26.92 3.83
CA ASP A 216 5.98 25.80 4.77
C ASP A 216 4.48 25.51 4.86
N LEU A 217 4.07 24.34 4.40
CA LEU A 217 2.67 23.91 4.34
C LEU A 217 2.25 23.02 5.52
N THR A 218 3.03 22.97 6.61
CA THR A 218 2.74 22.08 7.74
C THR A 218 1.32 22.28 8.29
N ALA A 219 0.87 23.53 8.48
CA ALA A 219 -0.46 23.83 9.01
C ALA A 219 -1.56 23.42 8.00
N HIS A 220 -1.43 23.87 6.74
CA HIS A 220 -2.36 23.53 5.65
C HIS A 220 -2.59 22.03 5.52
N VAL A 221 -1.52 21.22 5.47
CA VAL A 221 -1.66 19.76 5.32
C VAL A 221 -2.37 19.13 6.53
N ARG A 222 -2.16 19.65 7.74
CA ARG A 222 -2.87 19.15 8.94
C ARG A 222 -4.35 19.51 8.91
N ASP A 223 -4.68 20.76 8.56
CA ASP A 223 -6.06 21.22 8.49
C ASP A 223 -6.84 20.40 7.43
N VAL A 224 -6.21 20.14 6.27
CA VAL A 224 -6.79 19.29 5.23
C VAL A 224 -6.89 17.82 5.66
N ASP A 225 -5.89 17.26 6.35
CA ASP A 225 -5.98 15.90 6.92
C ASP A 225 -7.17 15.78 7.88
N ASP A 226 -7.33 16.74 8.79
CA ASP A 226 -8.40 16.75 9.78
C ASP A 226 -9.79 16.88 9.12
N GLN A 227 -9.93 17.76 8.12
CA GLN A 227 -11.17 17.90 7.36
C GLN A 227 -11.53 16.62 6.59
N ILE A 228 -10.59 16.08 5.81
CA ILE A 228 -10.83 14.86 5.02
C ILE A 228 -11.11 13.68 5.96
N LEU A 229 -10.42 13.58 7.09
CA LEU A 229 -10.66 12.53 8.08
C LEU A 229 -12.06 12.64 8.70
N ALA A 230 -12.53 13.86 9.00
CA ALA A 230 -13.89 14.08 9.49
C ALA A 230 -14.93 13.64 8.44
N ASP A 231 -14.81 14.14 7.21
CA ASP A 231 -15.69 13.78 6.09
C ASP A 231 -15.70 12.26 5.82
N THR A 232 -14.56 11.59 5.96
CA THR A 232 -14.46 10.13 5.78
C THR A 232 -15.14 9.39 6.93
N ARG A 233 -14.96 9.86 8.18
CA ARG A 233 -15.56 9.23 9.37
C ARG A 233 -17.07 9.29 9.32
N ASP A 234 -17.64 10.40 8.88
CA ASP A 234 -19.10 10.59 8.78
C ASP A 234 -19.76 9.62 7.78
N ARG A 235 -18.97 9.00 6.90
CA ARG A 235 -19.41 7.98 5.93
C ARG A 235 -19.18 6.55 6.40
N MET A 236 -18.48 6.35 7.50
CA MET A 236 -18.26 5.00 8.03
C MET A 236 -19.50 4.52 8.76
N LEU A 237 -19.89 3.29 8.48
CA LEU A 237 -20.96 2.63 9.23
C LEU A 237 -20.47 2.27 10.63
N SER A 238 -21.29 2.58 11.64
CA SER A 238 -21.14 1.99 12.97
C SER A 238 -21.28 0.45 12.91
N PRO A 239 -20.81 -0.28 13.93
CA PRO A 239 -20.98 -1.73 13.97
C PRO A 239 -22.44 -2.18 13.83
N GLN A 240 -23.39 -1.45 14.44
CA GLN A 240 -24.82 -1.77 14.35
C GLN A 240 -25.39 -1.50 12.95
N GLU A 241 -25.03 -0.38 12.33
CA GLU A 241 -25.44 -0.08 10.95
C GLU A 241 -24.86 -1.09 9.96
N SER A 242 -23.59 -1.46 10.16
CA SER A 242 -22.91 -2.50 9.40
C SER A 242 -23.63 -3.85 9.49
N GLU A 243 -23.99 -4.29 10.70
CA GLU A 243 -24.74 -5.54 10.91
C GLU A 243 -26.11 -5.48 10.23
N ARG A 244 -26.86 -4.39 10.43
CA ARG A 244 -28.16 -4.17 9.77
C ARG A 244 -28.06 -4.19 8.23
N SER A 245 -27.02 -3.58 7.67
CA SER A 245 -26.76 -3.62 6.24
C SER A 245 -26.43 -5.04 5.76
N GLN A 246 -25.66 -5.82 6.54
CA GLN A 246 -25.41 -7.23 6.22
C GLN A 246 -26.71 -8.05 6.24
N GLU A 247 -27.58 -7.87 7.23
CA GLU A 247 -28.87 -8.55 7.31
C GLU A 247 -29.75 -8.22 6.10
N THR A 248 -29.84 -6.94 5.76
CA THR A 248 -30.60 -6.45 4.60
C THR A 248 -30.08 -7.09 3.31
N ILE A 249 -28.76 -7.19 3.14
CA ILE A 249 -28.13 -7.84 1.97
C ILE A 249 -28.39 -9.34 1.96
N ARG A 250 -28.36 -10.02 3.12
CA ARG A 250 -28.64 -11.45 3.23
C ARG A 250 -30.09 -11.80 2.89
N ALA A 251 -31.03 -10.89 3.13
CA ALA A 251 -32.44 -11.04 2.78
C ALA A 251 -32.71 -10.90 1.27
N LEU A 252 -31.79 -10.29 0.50
CA LEU A 252 -31.92 -10.21 -0.95
C LEU A 252 -31.74 -11.59 -1.61
N PRO A 253 -32.45 -11.84 -2.74
CA PRO A 253 -32.20 -13.01 -3.57
C PRO A 253 -30.71 -13.17 -3.91
N ALA A 254 -30.25 -14.42 -3.96
CA ALA A 254 -28.90 -14.71 -4.43
C ALA A 254 -28.79 -14.29 -5.91
N GLY A 255 -27.84 -13.40 -6.21
CA GLY A 255 -27.68 -12.88 -7.56
C GLY A 255 -26.75 -11.66 -7.64
N PRO A 256 -26.66 -11.05 -8.84
CA PRO A 256 -25.89 -9.84 -9.12
C PRO A 256 -26.16 -8.68 -8.16
N HIS A 257 -27.42 -8.36 -7.86
CA HIS A 257 -27.75 -7.22 -7.00
C HIS A 257 -27.18 -7.42 -5.58
N ARG A 258 -27.45 -8.59 -4.96
CA ARG A 258 -26.87 -8.95 -3.66
C ARG A 258 -25.34 -8.97 -3.70
N THR A 259 -24.75 -9.44 -4.79
CA THR A 259 -23.28 -9.47 -4.96
C THR A 259 -22.71 -8.06 -4.97
N ILE A 260 -23.29 -7.14 -5.76
CA ILE A 260 -22.87 -5.73 -5.81
C ILE A 260 -22.93 -5.12 -4.41
N ARG A 261 -24.09 -5.21 -3.73
CA ARG A 261 -24.24 -4.64 -2.37
C ARG A 261 -23.25 -5.25 -1.37
N SER A 262 -23.01 -6.56 -1.44
CA SER A 262 -22.05 -7.23 -0.54
C SER A 262 -20.60 -6.74 -0.74
N ILE A 263 -20.18 -6.58 -2.00
CA ILE A 263 -18.85 -6.06 -2.33
C ILE A 263 -18.70 -4.61 -1.85
N VAL A 264 -19.71 -3.79 -2.15
CA VAL A 264 -19.75 -2.37 -1.78
C VAL A 264 -19.71 -2.22 -0.26
N LEU A 265 -20.51 -2.99 0.50
CA LEU A 265 -20.44 -3.02 1.97
C LEU A 265 -19.08 -3.49 2.49
N SER A 266 -18.49 -4.51 1.88
CA SER A 266 -17.16 -4.99 2.27
C SER A 266 -16.08 -3.92 2.04
N TYR A 267 -16.20 -3.11 0.98
CA TYR A 267 -15.27 -2.01 0.73
C TYR A 267 -15.32 -0.95 1.85
N ILE A 268 -16.51 -0.52 2.26
CA ILE A 268 -16.63 0.49 3.33
C ILE A 268 -16.19 -0.06 4.69
N GLN A 269 -16.53 -1.32 5.00
CA GLN A 269 -16.11 -1.99 6.26
C GLN A 269 -14.59 -2.15 6.37
N ASN A 270 -13.92 -2.41 5.25
CA ASN A 270 -12.46 -2.57 5.21
C ASN A 270 -11.70 -1.25 5.00
N THR A 271 -12.41 -0.11 5.04
CA THR A 271 -11.78 1.20 4.93
C THR A 271 -11.02 1.50 6.22
N ASN A 272 -9.69 1.42 6.14
CA ASN A 272 -8.80 1.68 7.27
C ASN A 272 -8.45 3.17 7.34
N LEU A 273 -9.10 3.90 8.24
CA LEU A 273 -8.78 5.30 8.52
C LEU A 273 -7.36 5.47 9.05
N ALA A 274 -6.64 6.43 8.50
CA ALA A 274 -5.35 6.83 9.00
C ALA A 274 -5.53 7.95 10.04
N THR A 275 -5.60 7.59 11.33
CA THR A 275 -5.84 8.56 12.41
C THR A 275 -4.56 9.21 12.94
N PRO A 276 -4.64 10.42 13.55
CA PRO A 276 -3.49 11.12 14.12
C PRO A 276 -2.74 10.33 15.21
N ASN A 277 -3.44 9.43 15.91
CA ASN A 277 -2.87 8.60 16.99
C ASN A 277 -2.59 7.15 16.55
N GLY A 278 -2.82 6.81 15.28
CA GLY A 278 -2.71 5.44 14.77
C GLY A 278 -1.31 5.09 14.25
N LEU A 279 -1.27 4.04 13.41
CA LEU A 279 -0.04 3.55 12.77
C LEU A 279 0.72 4.68 12.04
N TYR A 280 0.02 5.64 11.45
CA TYR A 280 0.64 6.72 10.65
C TYR A 280 0.71 8.07 11.41
N ALA A 281 0.69 8.01 12.75
CA ALA A 281 0.92 9.18 13.60
C ALA A 281 2.23 9.89 13.22
N GLY A 282 2.14 11.22 13.05
CA GLY A 282 3.26 12.08 12.67
C GLY A 282 3.63 12.09 11.18
N LEU A 283 2.83 11.47 10.30
CA LEU A 283 2.99 11.47 8.85
C LEU A 283 1.75 12.12 8.16
N PRO A 284 1.52 13.43 8.35
CA PRO A 284 0.24 14.04 7.99
C PRO A 284 -0.11 13.91 6.51
N LEU A 285 0.79 14.15 5.56
CA LEU A 285 0.48 14.05 4.13
C LEU A 285 0.17 12.61 3.69
N TYR A 286 0.89 11.63 4.22
CA TYR A 286 0.58 10.23 3.96
C TYR A 286 -0.80 9.85 4.50
N ARG A 287 -1.19 10.38 5.67
CA ARG A 287 -2.55 10.22 6.19
C ARG A 287 -3.58 10.93 5.30
N THR A 288 -3.33 12.19 4.92
CA THR A 288 -4.21 12.98 4.06
C THR A 288 -4.53 12.22 2.77
N VAL A 289 -3.52 11.71 2.07
CA VAL A 289 -3.74 10.98 0.80
C VAL A 289 -4.48 9.66 1.04
N ARG A 290 -4.20 8.92 2.12
CA ARG A 290 -4.95 7.69 2.44
C ARG A 290 -6.40 7.95 2.83
N ASN A 291 -6.64 9.00 3.60
CA ASN A 291 -7.98 9.43 3.99
C ASN A 291 -8.72 9.98 2.77
N ALA A 292 -8.04 10.67 1.84
CA ALA A 292 -8.60 11.11 0.56
C ALA A 292 -9.03 9.93 -0.33
N GLU A 293 -8.18 8.90 -0.48
CA GLU A 293 -8.55 7.65 -1.17
C GLU A 293 -9.78 7.00 -0.52
N SER A 294 -9.84 7.01 0.82
CA SER A 294 -10.95 6.45 1.60
C SER A 294 -12.24 7.26 1.43
N LEU A 295 -12.14 8.58 1.43
CA LEU A 295 -13.26 9.50 1.19
C LEU A 295 -13.84 9.32 -0.20
N LEU A 296 -12.98 9.28 -1.23
CA LEU A 296 -13.38 9.06 -2.62
C LEU A 296 -14.08 7.69 -2.78
N LYS A 297 -13.57 6.64 -2.13
CA LYS A 297 -14.24 5.33 -2.07
C LYS A 297 -15.58 5.39 -1.34
N GLY A 298 -15.67 6.13 -0.24
CA GLY A 298 -16.92 6.35 0.49
C GLY A 298 -17.97 7.10 -0.33
N ARG A 299 -17.56 8.09 -1.13
CA ARG A 299 -18.46 8.79 -2.07
C ARG A 299 -18.92 7.89 -3.21
N ALA A 300 -17.99 7.10 -3.76
CA ALA A 300 -18.29 6.10 -4.78
C ALA A 300 -19.24 5.01 -4.26
N PHE A 301 -19.08 4.63 -2.99
CA PHE A 301 -19.99 3.72 -2.27
C PHE A 301 -21.40 4.31 -2.21
N ASP A 302 -21.57 5.54 -1.71
CA ASP A 302 -22.89 6.18 -1.60
C ASP A 302 -23.59 6.29 -2.97
N ALA A 303 -22.85 6.70 -3.99
CA ALA A 303 -23.37 6.83 -5.34
C ALA A 303 -23.83 5.47 -5.90
N LEU A 304 -23.05 4.41 -5.69
CA LEU A 304 -23.40 3.07 -6.16
C LEU A 304 -24.53 2.43 -5.33
N GLU A 305 -24.56 2.61 -4.02
CA GLU A 305 -25.62 2.05 -3.18
C GLU A 305 -27.00 2.63 -3.52
N ASN A 306 -27.05 3.90 -3.91
CA ASN A 306 -28.28 4.59 -4.28
C ASN A 306 -28.72 4.40 -5.74
N ASP A 307 -27.84 3.87 -6.61
CA ASP A 307 -28.08 3.78 -8.05
C ASP A 307 -27.53 2.47 -8.65
N ILE A 308 -28.04 1.33 -8.17
CA ILE A 308 -27.81 0.02 -8.80
C ILE A 308 -28.83 -0.14 -9.94
N PRO A 309 -28.42 -0.18 -11.22
CA PRO A 309 -29.34 -0.21 -12.36
C PRO A 309 -29.81 -1.63 -12.68
N LEU A 310 -30.16 -2.40 -11.63
CA LEU A 310 -30.57 -3.80 -11.71
C LEU A 310 -31.69 -4.07 -10.71
N ASP A 311 -32.73 -4.76 -11.18
CA ASP A 311 -33.75 -5.31 -10.30
C ASP A 311 -33.13 -6.30 -9.29
N ALA A 312 -33.76 -6.44 -8.12
CA ALA A 312 -33.24 -7.27 -7.04
C ALA A 312 -33.16 -8.76 -7.40
N ASP A 313 -33.98 -9.20 -8.35
CA ASP A 313 -34.09 -10.57 -8.86
C ASP A 313 -33.42 -10.77 -10.23
N ALA A 314 -32.69 -9.78 -10.75
CA ALA A 314 -31.97 -9.89 -12.01
C ALA A 314 -31.03 -11.12 -12.00
N ASP A 315 -31.04 -11.92 -13.07
CA ASP A 315 -30.23 -13.14 -13.19
C ASP A 315 -28.75 -12.83 -13.48
N ARG A 316 -28.48 -11.71 -14.16
CA ARG A 316 -27.12 -11.29 -14.54
C ARG A 316 -27.04 -9.78 -14.77
N VAL A 317 -25.83 -9.23 -14.69
CA VAL A 317 -25.57 -7.88 -15.22
C VAL A 317 -25.61 -7.92 -16.77
N PRO A 318 -26.43 -7.09 -17.42
CA PRO A 318 -26.45 -6.97 -18.87
C PRO A 318 -25.09 -6.52 -19.43
N ALA A 319 -24.62 -7.19 -20.48
CA ALA A 319 -23.33 -6.86 -21.11
C ALA A 319 -23.25 -5.39 -21.56
N ALA A 320 -24.37 -4.82 -22.04
CA ALA A 320 -24.43 -3.41 -22.45
C ALA A 320 -24.24 -2.43 -21.28
N ILE A 321 -24.70 -2.76 -20.07
CA ILE A 321 -24.46 -1.93 -18.87
C ILE A 321 -23.00 -2.01 -18.48
N LEU A 322 -22.45 -3.23 -18.41
CA LEU A 322 -21.05 -3.48 -18.10
C LEU A 322 -20.11 -2.74 -19.07
N ASP A 323 -20.35 -2.90 -20.38
CA ASP A 323 -19.56 -2.27 -21.44
C ASP A 323 -19.64 -0.75 -21.37
N ARG A 324 -20.81 -0.15 -21.16
CA ARG A 324 -20.95 1.30 -21.03
C ARG A 324 -20.22 1.84 -19.81
N THR A 325 -20.30 1.12 -18.69
CA THR A 325 -19.65 1.52 -17.43
C THR A 325 -18.13 1.50 -17.58
N LYS A 326 -17.55 0.41 -18.14
CA LYS A 326 -16.11 0.37 -18.43
C LYS A 326 -15.70 1.47 -19.42
N ALA A 327 -16.49 1.70 -20.48
CA ALA A 327 -16.17 2.74 -21.45
C ALA A 327 -16.09 4.12 -20.79
N ARG A 328 -17.05 4.46 -19.93
CA ARG A 328 -17.03 5.73 -19.17
C ARG A 328 -15.82 5.81 -18.24
N GLY A 329 -15.54 4.75 -17.48
CA GLY A 329 -14.36 4.71 -16.59
C GLY A 329 -13.04 4.90 -17.36
N LEU A 330 -12.91 4.29 -18.54
CA LEU A 330 -11.73 4.48 -19.40
C LEU A 330 -11.63 5.89 -19.99
N THR A 331 -12.75 6.53 -20.33
CA THR A 331 -12.75 7.93 -20.79
C THR A 331 -12.27 8.85 -19.67
N LEU A 332 -12.89 8.76 -18.50
CA LEU A 332 -12.48 9.54 -17.31
C LEU A 332 -11.01 9.30 -16.98
N LEU A 333 -10.56 8.04 -16.94
CA LEU A 333 -9.17 7.71 -16.64
C LEU A 333 -8.20 8.39 -17.64
N ARG A 334 -8.48 8.36 -18.95
CA ARG A 334 -7.63 9.03 -19.95
C ARG A 334 -7.61 10.53 -19.77
N GLU A 335 -8.75 11.13 -19.44
CA GLU A 335 -8.87 12.56 -19.16
C GLU A 335 -8.04 12.93 -17.92
N ARG A 336 -8.21 12.18 -16.82
CA ARG A 336 -7.47 12.41 -15.57
C ARG A 336 -5.96 12.20 -15.72
N ILE A 337 -5.53 11.18 -16.47
CA ILE A 337 -4.09 10.99 -16.78
C ILE A 337 -3.55 12.21 -17.54
N ARG A 338 -4.32 12.75 -18.48
CA ARG A 338 -3.91 13.94 -19.26
C ARG A 338 -3.82 15.19 -18.38
N THR A 339 -4.74 15.39 -17.45
CA THR A 339 -4.71 16.54 -16.52
C THR A 339 -3.63 16.39 -15.43
N ALA A 340 -3.15 15.17 -15.20
CA ALA A 340 -2.12 14.87 -14.19
C ALA A 340 -0.66 15.03 -14.67
N VAL A 341 -0.43 15.38 -15.95
CA VAL A 341 0.93 15.45 -16.55
C VAL A 341 1.90 16.28 -15.70
N ASP A 342 1.44 17.44 -15.23
CA ASP A 342 2.23 18.34 -14.37
C ASP A 342 1.72 18.38 -12.92
N ARG A 343 0.87 17.42 -12.53
CA ARG A 343 0.28 17.32 -11.19
C ARG A 343 0.55 15.95 -10.57
N PRO A 344 1.78 15.69 -10.09
CA PRO A 344 2.15 14.40 -9.50
C PRO A 344 1.27 13.93 -8.36
N LEU A 345 0.70 14.84 -7.55
CA LEU A 345 -0.21 14.45 -6.47
C LEU A 345 -1.54 13.90 -7.00
N LEU A 346 -2.09 14.52 -8.05
CA LEU A 346 -3.26 14.02 -8.76
C LEU A 346 -2.98 12.65 -9.35
N SER A 347 -1.80 12.47 -9.96
CA SER A 347 -1.34 11.18 -10.51
C SER A 347 -1.40 10.05 -9.47
N LEU A 348 -0.98 10.33 -8.22
CA LEU A 348 -1.05 9.37 -7.11
C LEU A 348 -2.47 8.90 -6.82
N LEU A 349 -3.42 9.83 -6.73
CA LEU A 349 -4.80 9.50 -6.44
C LEU A 349 -5.49 8.79 -7.61
N ILE A 350 -5.14 9.10 -8.86
CA ILE A 350 -5.68 8.42 -10.06
C ILE A 350 -5.32 6.93 -10.09
N GLU A 351 -4.20 6.52 -9.50
CA GLU A 351 -3.73 5.13 -9.51
C GLU A 351 -4.76 4.15 -8.94
N GLU A 352 -5.54 4.56 -7.94
CA GLU A 352 -6.64 3.76 -7.40
C GLU A 352 -7.74 3.53 -8.44
N GLY A 353 -8.20 4.59 -9.13
CA GLY A 353 -9.21 4.47 -10.18
C GLY A 353 -8.75 3.57 -11.32
N HIS A 354 -7.47 3.68 -11.72
CA HIS A 354 -6.85 2.75 -12.66
C HIS A 354 -6.89 1.29 -12.15
N ARG A 355 -6.53 1.05 -10.89
CA ARG A 355 -6.52 -0.29 -10.28
C ARG A 355 -7.92 -0.89 -10.16
N LEU A 356 -8.94 -0.09 -9.87
CA LEU A 356 -10.33 -0.55 -9.85
C LEU A 356 -10.76 -1.05 -11.24
N ILE A 357 -10.42 -0.34 -12.32
CA ILE A 357 -10.70 -0.81 -13.68
C ILE A 357 -9.95 -2.11 -14.00
N GLN A 358 -8.67 -2.22 -13.63
CA GLN A 358 -7.90 -3.46 -13.80
C GLN A 358 -8.48 -4.64 -12.99
N SER A 359 -8.94 -4.37 -11.77
CA SER A 359 -9.61 -5.37 -10.94
C SER A 359 -10.89 -5.84 -11.61
N GLY A 360 -11.68 -4.94 -12.20
CA GLY A 360 -12.85 -5.31 -13.00
C GLY A 360 -12.53 -6.26 -14.16
N ASP A 361 -11.46 -6.01 -14.91
CA ASP A 361 -10.98 -6.92 -15.97
C ASP A 361 -10.54 -8.28 -15.41
N THR A 362 -9.88 -8.28 -14.26
CA THR A 362 -9.45 -9.51 -13.58
C THR A 362 -10.64 -10.37 -13.15
N GLU A 363 -11.70 -9.76 -12.62
CA GLU A 363 -12.92 -10.49 -12.21
C GLU A 363 -13.63 -11.16 -13.40
N LEU A 364 -13.62 -10.54 -14.59
CA LEU A 364 -14.17 -11.16 -15.81
C LEU A 364 -13.32 -12.31 -16.35
N GLY A 365 -12.03 -12.35 -16.02
CA GLY A 365 -11.09 -13.38 -16.45
C GLY A 365 -11.05 -14.62 -15.53
N ARG A 366 -11.80 -14.62 -14.42
CA ARG A 366 -11.84 -15.72 -13.46
C ARG A 366 -13.09 -16.56 -13.65
N ASP A 367 -12.91 -17.81 -14.07
CA ASP A 367 -14.01 -18.76 -14.27
C ASP A 367 -14.57 -19.31 -12.95
N SER A 368 -13.85 -19.18 -11.84
CA SER A 368 -14.19 -19.78 -10.54
C SER A 368 -14.93 -18.85 -9.56
N VAL A 369 -15.31 -17.65 -10.00
CA VAL A 369 -15.88 -16.62 -9.11
C VAL A 369 -17.36 -16.45 -9.37
N ASP A 370 -18.17 -16.44 -8.30
CA ASP A 370 -19.60 -16.16 -8.39
C ASP A 370 -19.87 -14.75 -8.90
N ASN A 371 -20.82 -14.65 -9.86
CA ASN A 371 -21.28 -13.41 -10.46
C ASN A 371 -20.14 -12.49 -10.97
N PRO A 372 -19.26 -12.97 -11.88
CA PRO A 372 -18.06 -12.23 -12.30
C PRO A 372 -18.41 -10.90 -12.96
N ARG A 373 -19.55 -10.81 -13.67
CA ARG A 373 -20.04 -9.55 -14.24
C ARG A 373 -20.50 -8.54 -13.19
N ALA A 374 -21.06 -9.00 -12.07
CA ALA A 374 -21.48 -8.14 -10.97
C ALA A 374 -20.27 -7.54 -10.26
N ARG A 375 -19.24 -8.36 -10.03
CA ARG A 375 -17.95 -7.94 -9.49
C ARG A 375 -17.24 -6.94 -10.40
N ALA A 376 -17.16 -7.25 -11.69
CA ALA A 376 -16.56 -6.35 -12.67
C ALA A 376 -17.32 -5.02 -12.78
N TYR A 377 -18.66 -5.07 -12.86
CA TYR A 377 -19.51 -3.89 -12.86
C TYR A 377 -19.28 -3.01 -11.63
N THR A 378 -19.25 -3.63 -10.43
CA THR A 378 -18.99 -2.92 -9.17
C THR A 378 -17.67 -2.16 -9.23
N ASN A 379 -16.58 -2.82 -9.63
CA ASN A 379 -15.27 -2.20 -9.74
C ASN A 379 -15.22 -1.08 -10.79
N TYR A 380 -15.83 -1.26 -11.97
CA TYR A 380 -15.89 -0.20 -12.98
C TYR A 380 -16.72 1.00 -12.51
N ARG A 381 -17.84 0.76 -11.82
CA ARG A 381 -18.71 1.83 -11.33
C ARG A 381 -18.03 2.60 -10.19
N LEU A 382 -17.40 1.90 -9.24
CA LEU A 382 -16.56 2.54 -8.22
C LEU A 382 -15.46 3.39 -8.86
N ALA A 383 -14.81 2.91 -9.93
CA ALA A 383 -13.80 3.68 -10.64
C ALA A 383 -14.36 4.95 -11.30
N VAL A 384 -15.57 4.88 -11.88
CA VAL A 384 -16.23 6.05 -12.49
C VAL A 384 -16.45 7.13 -11.44
N GLU A 385 -17.08 6.79 -10.32
CA GLU A 385 -17.37 7.76 -9.25
C GLU A 385 -16.10 8.31 -8.61
N TYR A 386 -15.12 7.42 -8.36
CA TYR A 386 -13.84 7.81 -7.80
C TYR A 386 -13.11 8.82 -8.71
N LEU A 387 -13.06 8.55 -10.01
CA LEU A 387 -12.35 9.39 -10.97
C LEU A 387 -13.08 10.71 -11.26
N ASP A 388 -14.38 10.79 -11.02
CA ASP A 388 -15.13 12.05 -11.20
C ASP A 388 -14.71 13.09 -10.16
N ASP A 389 -14.55 12.64 -8.90
CA ASP A 389 -14.27 13.51 -7.75
C ASP A 389 -12.77 13.74 -7.45
N VAL A 390 -11.87 12.94 -8.03
CA VAL A 390 -10.45 12.90 -7.66
C VAL A 390 -9.74 14.26 -7.78
N GLU A 391 -10.08 15.06 -8.80
CA GLU A 391 -9.48 16.38 -9.01
C GLU A 391 -9.87 17.38 -7.93
N THR A 392 -11.14 17.34 -7.49
CA THR A 392 -11.68 18.19 -6.43
C THR A 392 -10.97 17.92 -5.11
N ILE A 393 -10.82 16.64 -4.74
CA ILE A 393 -10.11 16.26 -3.52
C ILE A 393 -8.62 16.61 -3.61
N THR A 394 -8.00 16.42 -4.78
CA THR A 394 -6.58 16.79 -4.94
C THR A 394 -6.37 18.29 -4.77
N ALA A 395 -7.25 19.12 -5.33
CA ALA A 395 -7.17 20.58 -5.23
C ALA A 395 -7.20 21.06 -3.78
N GLN A 396 -7.98 20.41 -2.90
CA GLN A 396 -7.98 20.71 -1.46
C GLN A 396 -6.60 20.51 -0.82
N ILE A 397 -5.82 19.54 -1.31
CA ILE A 397 -4.50 19.20 -0.76
C ILE A 397 -3.41 20.11 -1.34
N ASP A 398 -3.38 20.32 -2.66
CA ASP A 398 -2.28 21.03 -3.36
C ASP A 398 -2.50 22.53 -3.60
N GLN A 399 -3.67 23.09 -3.24
CA GLN A 399 -3.97 24.53 -3.35
C GLN A 399 -4.14 25.18 -1.97
N PRO A 400 -3.03 25.50 -1.27
CA PRO A 400 -3.08 26.19 0.01
C PRO A 400 -3.72 27.58 -0.11
N SER A 401 -4.72 27.83 0.73
CA SER A 401 -5.48 29.09 0.79
C SER A 401 -4.62 30.33 1.05
#